data_AF-A0A7C6SI04-F1
#
_entry.id   AF-A0A7C6SI04-F1
#
_cell.length_a   1.000
_cell.length_b   1.000
_cell.length_c   1.000
_cell.angle_alpha   90.00
_cell.angle_beta   90.00
_cell.angle_gamma   90.00
#
_symmetry.space_group_name_H-M   'P 1'
#
loop_
_entity.id
_entity.type
_entity.pdbx_description
1 polymer ?
#
loop_
_entity_poly.entity_id
_entity_poly.type
_entity_poly.pdbx_seq_one_letter_code
_entity_poly.pdbx_strand_id
1 'polypeptide(L)'
;NTLTNHGHVTRAICQKEGSYLKEIVEIQKIAKQGENVVYEEDGYWHPMDGQQICSMNYWGFTPHIFDQLEPLFIDFLNNNLESNPMKCEYVIPTAIGQLVDAQEIQVKVYASPDRWFGVTYQEDKPEVVENLERFKDEELYPFDLWKV
;
A
#
# COMPACT_ATOMS: atom_id res chain seq x y z
N ASN A 1 10.24 6.61 -1.86
CA ASN A 1 9.41 7.75 -1.39
C ASN A 1 8.24 7.37 -0.48
N THR A 2 8.14 6.13 0.01
CA THR A 2 6.96 5.66 0.78
C THR A 2 7.33 4.93 2.07
N LEU A 3 8.61 4.96 2.45
CA LEU A 3 9.19 4.26 3.60
C LEU A 3 9.54 5.25 4.70
N THR A 4 9.23 4.88 5.94
CA THR A 4 9.71 5.54 7.17
C THR A 4 11.21 5.27 7.40
N ASN A 5 11.85 6.13 8.19
CA ASN A 5 13.23 5.93 8.67
C ASN A 5 13.28 5.21 10.04
N HIS A 6 12.15 5.02 10.72
CA HIS A 6 12.10 4.60 12.12
C HIS A 6 11.74 3.12 12.33
N GLY A 7 11.51 2.37 11.24
CA GLY A 7 11.20 0.95 11.34
C GLY A 7 10.87 0.34 9.99
N HIS A 8 9.82 -0.47 9.96
CA HIS A 8 9.41 -1.20 8.77
C HIS A 8 7.94 -0.97 8.43
N VAL A 9 7.58 -1.24 7.18
CA VAL A 9 6.22 -1.07 6.67
C VAL A 9 5.79 -2.28 5.86
N THR A 10 4.49 -2.47 5.74
CA THR A 10 3.90 -3.39 4.77
C THR A 10 3.48 -2.60 3.53
N ARG A 11 3.82 -3.09 2.34
CA ARG A 11 3.43 -2.47 1.06
C ARG A 11 3.05 -3.53 0.05
N ALA A 12 2.01 -3.24 -0.72
CA ALA A 12 1.66 -4.03 -1.89
C ALA A 12 2.47 -3.57 -3.10
N ILE A 13 3.45 -4.38 -3.50
CA ILE A 13 4.34 -4.12 -4.62
C ILE A 13 3.64 -4.52 -5.91
N CYS A 14 3.60 -3.58 -6.86
CA CYS A 14 2.90 -3.71 -8.12
C CYS A 14 3.89 -3.96 -9.26
N GLN A 15 3.64 -4.99 -10.07
CA GLN A 15 4.24 -5.13 -11.38
C GLN A 15 3.23 -4.72 -12.45
N LYS A 16 3.69 -3.97 -13.45
CA LYS A 16 2.83 -3.46 -14.52
C LYS A 16 3.22 -4.03 -15.88
N GLU A 17 2.22 -4.19 -16.73
CA GLU A 17 2.41 -4.42 -18.17
C GLU A 17 1.79 -3.24 -18.93
N GLY A 18 2.64 -2.42 -19.54
CA GLY A 18 2.23 -1.13 -20.09
C GLY A 18 1.70 -0.17 -19.01
N SER A 19 0.39 0.08 -19.04
CA SER A 19 -0.34 0.92 -18.07
C SER A 19 -1.21 0.13 -17.10
N TYR A 20 -1.25 -1.20 -17.23
CA TYR A 20 -2.13 -2.04 -16.42
C TYR A 20 -1.35 -2.85 -15.39
N LEU A 21 -2.00 -3.14 -14.28
CA LEU A 21 -1.49 -4.02 -13.23
C LEU A 21 -1.42 -5.43 -13.80
N LYS A 22 -0.25 -6.05 -13.68
CA LYS A 22 0.00 -7.44 -14.05
C LYS A 22 0.00 -8.33 -12.82
N GLU A 23 0.63 -7.88 -11.75
CA GLU A 23 0.78 -8.63 -10.51
C GLU A 23 0.82 -7.63 -9.34
N ILE A 24 0.29 -8.04 -8.19
CA ILE A 24 0.41 -7.29 -6.94
C ILE A 24 0.67 -8.24 -5.79
N VAL A 25 1.73 -7.98 -5.02
CA VAL A 25 2.14 -8.83 -3.90
C VAL A 25 2.34 -7.97 -2.67
N GLU A 26 1.68 -8.32 -1.57
CA GLU A 26 1.92 -7.66 -0.30
C GLU A 26 3.20 -8.19 0.34
N ILE A 27 4.17 -7.30 0.50
CA ILE A 27 5.43 -7.59 1.17
C ILE A 27 5.39 -6.92 2.54
N GLN A 28 5.56 -7.73 3.58
CA GLN A 28 5.62 -7.27 4.96
C GLN A 28 7.04 -6.84 5.32
N LYS A 29 7.15 -6.01 6.36
CA LYS A 29 8.43 -5.61 6.97
C LYS A 29 9.50 -5.09 5.98
N ILE A 30 9.12 -4.21 5.07
CA ILE A 30 10.07 -3.47 4.24
C ILE A 30 10.70 -2.36 5.08
N ALA A 31 12.04 -2.28 5.11
CA ALA A 31 12.79 -1.31 5.91
C ALA A 31 13.92 -0.67 5.09
N LYS A 32 14.42 0.46 5.60
CA LYS A 32 15.69 1.04 5.13
C LYS A 32 16.84 0.53 6.02
N GLN A 33 17.95 0.15 5.40
CA GLN A 33 19.21 -0.14 6.06
C GLN A 33 20.34 0.68 5.41
N GLY A 34 20.61 1.84 5.99
CA GLY A 34 21.47 2.85 5.36
C GLY A 34 20.84 3.36 4.07
N GLU A 35 21.56 3.22 2.96
CA GLU A 35 21.07 3.60 1.62
C GLU A 35 20.27 2.48 0.94
N ASN A 36 20.27 1.26 1.50
CA ASN A 36 19.61 0.11 0.90
C ASN A 36 18.15 -0.01 1.38
N VAL A 37 17.30 -0.53 0.51
CA VAL A 37 15.97 -1.02 0.88
C VAL A 37 16.04 -2.54 1.03
N VAL A 38 15.43 -3.06 2.08
CA VAL A 38 15.38 -4.49 2.38
C VAL A 38 13.97 -4.89 2.78
N TYR A 39 13.63 -6.16 2.62
CA TYR A 39 12.42 -6.75 3.19
C TYR A 39 12.77 -8.01 3.98
N GLU A 40 11.92 -8.39 4.91
CA GLU A 40 12.12 -9.59 5.74
C GLU A 40 11.23 -10.72 5.24
N GLU A 41 11.85 -11.88 5.01
CA GLU A 41 11.17 -13.12 4.62
C GLU A 41 11.85 -14.28 5.35
N ASP A 42 11.06 -15.14 5.99
CA ASP A 42 11.51 -16.33 6.75
C ASP A 42 12.62 -16.09 7.80
N GLY A 43 12.64 -14.90 8.40
CA GLY A 43 13.62 -14.48 9.39
C GLY A 43 14.89 -13.85 8.80
N TYR A 44 14.97 -13.71 7.48
CA TYR A 44 16.14 -13.21 6.76
C TYR A 44 15.83 -11.90 6.03
N TRP A 45 16.81 -11.00 5.98
CA TRP A 45 16.70 -9.74 5.28
C TRP A 45 17.22 -9.87 3.85
N HIS A 46 16.37 -9.54 2.89
CA HIS A 46 16.64 -9.63 1.46
C HIS A 46 16.72 -8.23 0.84
N PRO A 47 17.67 -7.99 -0.09
CA PRO A 47 17.79 -6.70 -0.76
C PRO A 47 16.60 -6.45 -1.70
N MET A 48 16.21 -5.19 -1.80
CA MET A 48 15.18 -4.69 -2.70
C MET A 48 15.70 -3.43 -3.40
N ASP A 49 15.49 -3.32 -4.72
CA ASP A 49 15.90 -2.14 -5.49
C ASP A 49 15.29 -0.82 -4.96
N GLY A 50 14.11 -0.87 -4.37
CA GLY A 50 13.45 0.28 -3.75
C GLY A 50 12.80 1.26 -4.74
N GLN A 51 12.89 0.97 -6.05
CA GLN A 51 12.26 1.75 -7.13
C GLN A 51 10.95 1.13 -7.62
N GLN A 52 10.51 0.01 -7.03
CA GLN A 52 9.27 -0.62 -7.40
C GLN A 52 8.07 0.28 -7.10
N ILE A 53 7.05 0.18 -7.95
CA ILE A 53 5.76 0.81 -7.69
C ILE A 53 5.09 0.07 -6.54
N CYS A 54 4.60 0.80 -5.55
CA CYS A 54 3.79 0.24 -4.49
C CYS A 54 2.42 0.90 -4.46
N SER A 55 1.39 0.12 -4.14
CA SER A 55 0.08 0.65 -3.80
C SER A 55 0.12 1.23 -2.39
N MET A 56 -0.33 2.46 -2.25
CA MET A 56 -0.54 3.15 -0.98
C MET A 56 -2.00 3.04 -0.51
N ASN A 57 -2.71 2.00 -0.98
CA ASN A 57 -4.13 1.75 -0.73
C ASN A 57 -5.05 2.87 -1.24
N TYR A 58 -4.72 3.47 -2.38
CA TYR A 58 -5.56 4.46 -3.06
C TYR A 58 -6.10 3.88 -4.37
N TRP A 59 -7.38 3.51 -4.33
CA TRP A 59 -8.04 2.75 -5.39
C TRP A 59 -9.28 3.48 -5.91
N GLY A 60 -9.52 3.36 -7.21
CA GLY A 60 -10.77 3.78 -7.84
C GLY A 60 -11.53 2.56 -8.34
N PHE A 61 -12.75 2.37 -7.85
CA PHE A 61 -13.62 1.26 -8.25
C PHE A 61 -14.98 1.77 -8.71
N THR A 62 -15.67 0.96 -9.52
CA THR A 62 -17.11 1.08 -9.70
C THR A 62 -17.83 0.17 -8.71
N PRO A 63 -19.13 0.38 -8.40
CA PRO A 63 -19.87 -0.48 -7.48
C PRO A 63 -19.87 -1.98 -7.86
N HIS A 64 -19.67 -2.30 -9.14
CA HIS A 64 -19.58 -3.70 -9.62
C HIS A 64 -18.47 -4.50 -8.94
N ILE A 65 -17.46 -3.84 -8.36
CA ILE A 65 -16.39 -4.54 -7.64
C ILE A 65 -16.93 -5.40 -6.48
N PHE A 66 -18.05 -5.02 -5.85
CA PHE A 66 -18.61 -5.79 -4.74
C PHE A 66 -19.12 -7.15 -5.18
N ASP A 67 -19.71 -7.24 -6.38
CA ASP A 67 -20.16 -8.51 -6.97
C ASP A 67 -19.01 -9.50 -7.16
N GLN A 68 -17.79 -8.98 -7.40
CA GLN A 68 -16.59 -9.77 -7.59
C GLN A 68 -15.88 -10.12 -6.28
N LEU A 69 -15.86 -9.19 -5.31
CA LEU A 69 -15.16 -9.37 -4.04
C LEU A 69 -15.95 -10.25 -3.05
N GLU A 70 -17.28 -10.21 -3.07
CA GLU A 70 -18.12 -10.94 -2.10
C GLU A 70 -17.90 -12.46 -2.15
N PRO A 71 -17.94 -13.14 -3.31
CA PRO A 71 -17.66 -14.57 -3.38
C PRO A 71 -16.26 -14.92 -2.87
N LEU A 72 -15.24 -14.14 -3.26
CA LEU A 72 -13.86 -14.38 -2.82
C LEU A 72 -13.71 -14.22 -1.30
N PHE A 73 -14.41 -13.25 -0.71
CA PHE A 73 -14.38 -13.05 0.72
C PHE A 73 -15.09 -14.18 1.48
N ILE A 74 -16.23 -14.67 0.98
CA ILE A 74 -16.93 -15.83 1.54
C ILE A 74 -16.02 -17.06 1.51
N ASP A 75 -15.37 -17.32 0.38
CA ASP A 75 -14.43 -18.44 0.23
C ASP A 75 -13.23 -18.29 1.16
N PHE A 76 -12.69 -17.08 1.31
CA PHE A 76 -11.62 -16.81 2.28
C PHE A 76 -12.05 -17.18 3.70
N LEU A 77 -13.24 -16.74 4.13
CA LEU A 77 -13.74 -17.01 5.49
C LEU A 77 -13.93 -18.52 5.72
N ASN A 78 -14.53 -19.23 4.78
CA ASN A 78 -14.76 -20.66 4.87
C ASN A 78 -13.44 -21.46 5.04
N ASN A 79 -12.36 -20.98 4.43
CA ASN A 79 -11.07 -21.69 4.43
C ASN A 79 -10.13 -21.30 5.58
N ASN A 80 -10.26 -20.08 6.13
CA ASN A 80 -9.25 -19.52 7.04
C ASN A 80 -9.78 -19.18 8.43
N LEU A 81 -11.09 -18.96 8.57
CA LEU A 81 -11.65 -18.47 9.83
C LEU A 81 -11.54 -19.52 10.95
N GLU A 82 -11.74 -20.81 10.64
CA GLU A 82 -11.65 -21.87 11.65
C GLU A 82 -10.20 -22.08 12.14
N SER A 83 -9.23 -22.01 11.23
CA SER A 83 -7.82 -22.29 11.53
C SER A 83 -7.10 -21.11 12.19
N ASN A 84 -7.50 -19.86 11.90
CA ASN A 84 -6.86 -18.66 12.41
C ASN A 84 -7.84 -17.50 12.68
N PRO A 85 -8.87 -17.71 13.54
CA PRO A 85 -9.98 -16.76 13.71
C PRO A 85 -9.55 -15.39 14.24
N MET A 86 -8.42 -15.32 14.95
CA MET A 86 -7.95 -14.10 15.61
C MET A 86 -7.05 -13.23 14.74
N LYS A 87 -6.53 -13.77 13.63
CA LYS A 87 -5.52 -13.07 12.81
C LYS A 87 -5.73 -13.20 11.30
N CYS A 88 -6.73 -13.94 10.83
CA CYS A 88 -6.99 -14.02 9.40
C CYS A 88 -7.44 -12.64 8.88
N GLU A 89 -6.75 -12.13 7.88
CA GLU A 89 -7.06 -10.86 7.22
C GLU A 89 -7.18 -11.08 5.71
N TYR A 90 -8.19 -10.46 5.10
CA TYR A 90 -8.38 -10.46 3.66
C TYR A 90 -8.25 -9.04 3.13
N VAL A 91 -7.05 -8.73 2.64
CA VAL A 91 -6.67 -7.37 2.24
C VAL A 91 -7.00 -7.10 0.77
N ILE A 92 -7.30 -5.84 0.45
CA ILE A 92 -7.66 -5.40 -0.91
C ILE A 92 -6.63 -5.83 -1.97
N PRO A 93 -5.30 -5.67 -1.75
CA PRO A 93 -4.30 -6.10 -2.73
C PRO A 93 -4.42 -7.57 -3.11
N THR A 94 -4.66 -8.47 -2.14
CA THR A 94 -4.82 -9.90 -2.38
C THR A 94 -6.03 -10.19 -3.24
N ALA A 95 -7.18 -9.60 -2.91
CA ALA A 95 -8.42 -9.81 -3.67
C ALA A 95 -8.31 -9.28 -5.10
N ILE A 96 -7.72 -8.10 -5.28
CA ILE A 96 -7.48 -7.52 -6.60
C ILE A 96 -6.48 -8.36 -7.41
N GLY A 97 -5.41 -8.84 -6.77
CA GLY A 97 -4.45 -9.75 -7.41
C GLY A 97 -5.14 -11.01 -7.95
N GLN A 98 -5.97 -11.66 -7.13
CA GLN A 98 -6.74 -12.84 -7.55
C GLN A 98 -7.64 -12.57 -8.76
N LEU A 99 -8.33 -11.43 -8.79
CA LEU A 99 -9.19 -11.06 -9.92
C LEU A 99 -8.38 -10.70 -11.19
N VAL A 100 -7.21 -10.08 -11.04
CA VAL A 100 -6.30 -9.79 -12.16
C VAL A 100 -5.73 -11.09 -12.74
N ASP A 101 -5.29 -12.02 -11.88
CA ASP A 101 -4.73 -13.31 -12.28
C ASP A 101 -5.79 -14.18 -12.98
N ALA A 102 -7.03 -14.13 -12.50
CA ALA A 102 -8.19 -14.79 -13.11
C ALA A 102 -8.67 -14.10 -14.41
N GLN A 103 -8.10 -12.95 -14.78
CA GLN A 103 -8.50 -12.14 -15.94
C GLN A 103 -9.95 -11.61 -15.87
N GLU A 104 -10.51 -11.51 -14.66
CA GLU A 104 -11.87 -11.03 -14.41
C GLU A 104 -11.95 -9.49 -14.36
N ILE A 105 -10.82 -8.83 -14.09
CA ILE A 105 -10.70 -7.37 -14.10
C ILE A 105 -9.41 -6.91 -14.78
N GLN A 106 -9.41 -5.63 -15.20
CA GLN A 106 -8.19 -4.91 -15.55
C GLN A 106 -8.06 -3.68 -14.66
N VAL A 107 -6.90 -3.52 -14.04
CA VAL A 107 -6.60 -2.37 -13.19
C VAL A 107 -5.60 -1.48 -13.90
N LYS A 108 -5.96 -0.23 -14.18
CA LYS A 108 -5.01 0.76 -14.71
C LYS A 108 -4.22 1.39 -13.57
N VAL A 109 -2.89 1.40 -13.70
CA VAL A 109 -1.99 1.94 -12.68
C VAL A 109 -1.66 3.40 -12.99
N TYR A 110 -1.95 4.28 -12.05
CA TYR A 110 -1.54 5.69 -12.08
C TYR A 110 -0.42 5.91 -11.06
N ALA A 111 0.80 6.13 -11.55
CA ALA A 111 1.93 6.48 -10.69
C ALA A 111 1.91 7.98 -10.40
N SER A 112 1.96 8.36 -9.12
CA SER A 112 2.16 9.75 -8.71
C SER A 112 3.65 10.06 -8.52
N PRO A 113 4.16 11.21 -8.97
CA PRO A 113 5.49 11.68 -8.61
C PRO A 113 5.57 12.19 -7.17
N ASP A 114 4.43 12.37 -6.50
CA ASP A 114 4.38 12.93 -5.14
C ASP A 114 5.01 12.01 -4.11
N ARG A 115 5.53 12.62 -3.04
CA ARG A 115 6.04 11.90 -1.89
C ARG A 115 4.89 11.61 -0.93
N TRP A 116 4.65 10.33 -0.68
CA TRP A 116 3.78 9.91 0.42
C TRP A 116 4.53 10.03 1.75
N PHE A 117 3.87 10.64 2.73
CA PHE A 117 4.34 10.68 4.11
C PHE A 117 3.15 10.54 5.05
N GLY A 118 3.41 10.01 6.23
CA GLY A 118 2.41 9.72 7.24
C GLY A 118 3.07 9.23 8.51
N VAL A 119 2.29 9.15 9.59
CA VAL A 119 2.80 8.69 10.89
C VAL A 119 2.64 7.18 10.95
N THR A 120 3.73 6.44 10.68
CA THR A 120 3.78 4.97 10.89
C THR A 120 4.22 4.68 12.31
N TYR A 121 5.28 5.37 12.74
CA TYR A 121 5.81 5.36 14.10
C TYR A 121 5.62 6.73 14.75
N GLN A 122 5.63 6.79 16.08
CA GLN A 122 5.46 8.06 16.81
C GLN A 122 6.54 9.09 16.40
N GLU A 123 7.73 8.59 16.11
CA GLU A 123 8.92 9.32 15.68
C GLU A 123 8.78 9.95 14.28
N ASP A 124 7.82 9.50 13.46
CA ASP A 124 7.53 10.14 12.16
C ASP A 124 6.79 11.47 12.33
N LYS A 125 6.13 11.70 13.47
CA LYS A 125 5.25 12.87 13.68
C LYS A 125 5.93 14.22 13.43
N PRO A 126 7.14 14.50 13.93
CA PRO A 126 7.82 15.77 13.67
C PRO A 126 7.98 16.06 12.17
N GLU A 127 8.42 15.07 11.38
CA GLU A 127 8.57 15.21 9.92
C GLU A 127 7.23 15.48 9.23
N VAL A 128 6.14 14.83 9.67
CA VAL A 128 4.81 15.08 9.11
C VAL A 128 4.32 16.50 9.39
N VAL A 129 4.52 17.00 10.62
CA VAL A 129 4.13 18.36 11.01
C VAL A 129 4.92 19.40 10.21
N GLU A 130 6.25 19.23 10.13
CA GLU A 130 7.13 20.13 9.37
C GLU A 130 6.74 20.19 7.88
N ASN A 131 6.44 19.04 7.25
CA ASN A 131 5.99 19.03 5.86
C ASN A 131 4.66 19.76 5.64
N LEU A 132 3.70 19.61 6.57
CA LEU A 132 2.42 20.31 6.49
C LEU A 132 2.56 21.83 6.72
N GLU A 133 3.42 22.25 7.64
CA GLU A 133 3.75 23.67 7.85
C GLU A 133 4.39 24.26 6.60
N ARG A 134 5.40 23.59 6.04
CA ARG A 134 6.05 24.01 4.79
C ARG A 134 5.06 24.14 3.64
N PHE A 135 4.12 23.21 3.47
CA PHE A 135 3.11 23.33 2.40
C PHE A 135 2.15 24.52 2.58
N LYS A 136 1.92 24.97 3.82
CA LYS A 136 1.14 26.19 4.08
C LYS A 136 1.98 27.44 3.78
N ASP A 137 3.24 27.45 4.19
CA ASP A 137 4.17 28.55 3.96
C ASP A 137 4.47 28.75 2.46
N GLU A 138 4.49 27.66 1.69
CA GLU A 138 4.61 27.65 0.23
C GLU A 138 3.28 27.94 -0.51
N GLU A 139 2.20 28.25 0.23
CA GLU A 139 0.86 28.54 -0.30
C GLU A 139 0.23 27.41 -1.14
N LEU A 140 0.73 26.18 -1.03
CA LEU A 140 0.12 25.00 -1.69
C LEU A 140 -1.22 24.64 -1.07
N TYR A 141 -1.39 24.91 0.23
CA TYR A 141 -2.65 24.78 0.95
C TYR A 141 -2.91 26.03 1.80
N PRO A 142 -4.18 26.41 2.02
CA PRO A 142 -4.50 27.46 2.97
C PRO A 142 -4.13 27.03 4.39
N PHE A 143 -3.85 28.03 5.25
CA PHE A 143 -3.52 27.76 6.65
C PHE A 143 -4.67 27.05 7.38
N ASP A 144 -5.90 27.48 7.11
CA ASP A 144 -7.14 26.91 7.63
C ASP A 144 -7.95 26.29 6.48
N LEU A 145 -7.80 24.98 6.28
CA LEU A 145 -8.49 24.22 5.22
C LEU A 145 -10.02 24.29 5.28
N TRP A 146 -10.58 24.49 6.47
CA TRP A 146 -12.03 24.37 6.72
C TRP A 146 -12.69 25.68 7.15
N LYS A 147 -11.98 26.81 7.07
CA LYS A 147 -12.62 28.11 7.24
C LYS A 147 -13.43 28.40 5.97
N VAL A 148 -14.72 28.13 6.07
CA VAL A 148 -15.76 28.61 5.14
C VAL A 148 -16.02 30.08 5.43
#